data_AF-A0A9P7C9A2-F1
#
_entry.id   AF-A0A9P7C9A2-F1
#
_cell.length_a   1.000
_cell.length_b   1.000
_cell.length_c   1.000
_cell.angle_alpha   90.00
_cell.angle_beta   90.00
_cell.angle_gamma   90.00
#
_symmetry.space_group_name_H-M   'P 1'
#
loop_
_entity.id
_entity.type
_entity.pdbx_description
1 polymer ?
#
loop_
_entity_poly.entity_id
_entity_poly.type
_entity_poly.pdbx_seq_one_letter_code
_entity_poly.pdbx_strand_id
1 'polypeptide(L)'
;MGVSALVSPRCSLPVVEFPVNCKYALGLQLGRFLRLICLYLPPSLSTAEVQSVLDSLPLTDDTIICGDHNVRLGRLVGDSRTNMRSSVLRRWCDDHGLNILNKTLAYGIPTYLTCRGHAEVSSIVDYYITNMPLVHSASISVALDLSLGSDHKLISLSFEYSVPVVPSTPFPSAGPVRRLWNLSRLKEPESTVNASTH
;
A
#
# COMPACT_ATOMS: atom_id res chain seq x y z
N MET A 1 11.59 -11.73 -2.58
CA MET A 1 10.82 -10.49 -2.38
C MET A 1 9.71 -10.78 -1.39
N GLY A 2 9.44 -9.87 -0.47
CA GLY A 2 8.44 -10.04 0.57
C GLY A 2 7.84 -8.70 0.96
N VAL A 3 6.61 -8.73 1.45
CA VAL A 3 5.93 -7.57 2.02
C VAL A 3 6.22 -7.53 3.52
N SER A 4 6.37 -6.34 4.07
CA SER A 4 6.55 -6.15 5.52
C SER A 4 5.74 -4.96 5.96
N ALA A 5 5.20 -5.04 7.18
CA ALA A 5 4.48 -3.94 7.79
C ALA A 5 5.10 -3.59 9.13
N LEU A 6 5.38 -2.30 9.32
CA LEU A 6 5.94 -1.74 10.52
C LEU A 6 4.87 -0.91 11.19
N VAL A 7 4.47 -1.31 12.40
CA VAL A 7 3.52 -0.55 13.20
C VAL A 7 4.31 0.27 14.22
N SER A 8 3.88 1.51 14.49
CA SER A 8 4.45 2.34 15.55
C SER A 8 4.16 1.73 16.93
N PRO A 9 5.12 1.65 17.87
CA PRO A 9 4.86 1.20 19.24
C PRO A 9 3.81 2.07 19.96
N ARG A 10 3.56 3.28 19.47
CA ARG A 10 2.55 4.21 19.97
C ARG A 10 1.14 3.96 19.43
N CYS A 11 0.96 3.02 18.49
CA CYS A 11 -0.37 2.63 18.02
C CYS A 11 -1.17 2.05 19.19
N SER A 12 -2.27 2.71 19.55
CA SER A 12 -3.15 2.31 20.66
C SER A 12 -4.09 1.17 20.30
N LEU A 13 -4.26 0.88 19.01
CA LEU A 13 -5.11 -0.20 18.53
C LEU A 13 -4.41 -1.55 18.65
N PRO A 14 -5.11 -2.61 19.11
CA PRO A 14 -4.63 -3.98 18.95
C PRO A 14 -4.31 -4.25 17.48
N VAL A 15 -3.19 -4.92 17.20
CA VAL A 15 -2.81 -5.30 15.84
C VAL A 15 -2.61 -6.80 15.77
N VAL A 16 -3.29 -7.45 14.84
CA VAL A 16 -3.20 -8.89 14.60
C VAL A 16 -3.00 -9.12 13.10
N GLU A 17 -2.01 -9.93 12.74
CA GLU A 17 -1.87 -10.40 11.37
C GLU A 17 -2.98 -11.42 11.07
N PHE A 18 -3.62 -11.30 9.91
CA PHE A 18 -4.62 -12.26 9.45
C PHE A 18 -4.13 -12.96 8.17
N PRO A 19 -4.51 -14.23 7.97
CA PRO A 19 -4.05 -14.97 6.80
C PRO A 19 -4.63 -14.37 5.52
N VAL A 20 -3.75 -14.07 4.57
CA VAL A 20 -4.10 -13.80 3.18
C VAL A 20 -3.60 -14.99 2.37
N ASN A 21 -4.49 -15.66 1.62
CA ASN A 21 -4.15 -16.84 0.83
C ASN A 21 -3.40 -16.47 -0.47
N CYS A 22 -2.39 -15.60 -0.33
CA CYS A 22 -1.60 -15.06 -1.41
C CYS A 22 -0.21 -14.67 -0.89
N LYS A 23 0.85 -15.20 -1.52
CA LYS A 23 2.25 -14.90 -1.14
C LYS A 23 2.70 -13.46 -1.43
N TYR A 24 1.87 -12.69 -2.14
CA TYR A 24 2.13 -11.32 -2.54
C TYR A 24 1.52 -10.28 -1.59
N ALA A 25 0.81 -10.75 -0.57
CA ALA A 25 0.06 -9.88 0.33
C ALA A 25 0.35 -10.21 1.80
N LEU A 26 0.23 -9.19 2.64
CA LEU A 26 0.27 -9.27 4.10
C LEU A 26 -0.99 -8.58 4.66
N GLY A 27 -1.75 -9.28 5.50
CA GLY A 27 -2.96 -8.76 6.11
C GLY A 27 -2.74 -8.35 7.57
N LEU A 28 -3.12 -7.12 7.94
CA LEU A 28 -3.16 -6.65 9.32
C LEU A 28 -4.56 -6.18 9.68
N GLN A 29 -5.07 -6.63 10.82
CA GLN A 29 -6.27 -6.10 11.44
C GLN A 29 -5.88 -5.14 12.57
N LEU A 30 -6.36 -3.91 12.51
CA LEU A 30 -6.18 -2.86 13.51
C LEU A 30 -7.50 -2.66 14.27
N GLY A 31 -7.46 -2.82 15.58
CA GLY A 31 -8.66 -2.82 16.39
C GLY A 31 -9.62 -3.90 15.90
N ARG A 32 -10.92 -3.59 15.89
CA ARG A 32 -11.95 -4.60 15.62
C ARG A 32 -12.25 -4.86 14.15
N PHE A 33 -12.18 -3.83 13.32
CA PHE A 33 -12.77 -3.86 11.99
C PHE A 33 -11.80 -3.44 10.88
N LEU A 34 -10.96 -2.43 11.14
CA LEU A 34 -10.03 -1.92 10.12
C LEU A 34 -9.04 -3.00 9.68
N ARG A 35 -9.05 -3.33 8.39
CA ARG A 35 -8.09 -4.22 7.75
C ARG A 35 -7.18 -3.44 6.80
N LEU A 36 -5.89 -3.70 6.92
CA LEU A 36 -4.87 -3.27 5.96
C LEU A 36 -4.39 -4.51 5.21
N ILE A 37 -4.43 -4.47 3.88
CA ILE A 37 -3.82 -5.48 3.00
C ILE A 37 -2.66 -4.79 2.29
N CYS A 38 -1.43 -5.10 2.70
CA CYS A 38 -0.23 -4.64 2.02
C CYS A 38 0.02 -5.58 0.84
N LEU A 39 -0.04 -5.08 -0.40
CA LEU A 39 0.03 -5.87 -1.63
C LEU A 39 1.25 -5.45 -2.46
N TYR A 40 2.02 -6.44 -2.92
CA TYR A 40 3.08 -6.26 -3.90
C TYR A 40 2.83 -7.17 -5.09
N LEU A 41 2.44 -6.61 -6.24
CA LEU A 41 2.25 -7.38 -7.47
C LEU A 41 3.52 -7.31 -8.33
N PRO A 42 4.31 -8.39 -8.47
CA PRO A 42 5.52 -8.35 -9.28
C PRO A 42 5.26 -7.90 -10.73
N PRO A 43 6.21 -7.17 -11.35
CA PRO A 43 6.10 -6.81 -12.76
C PRO A 43 6.14 -8.03 -13.68
N SER A 44 6.63 -9.19 -13.23
CA SER A 44 6.68 -10.43 -14.00
C SER A 44 5.34 -11.19 -14.10
N LEU A 45 4.33 -10.87 -13.28
CA LEU A 45 3.05 -11.60 -13.33
C LEU A 45 2.29 -11.41 -14.64
N SER A 46 1.65 -12.46 -15.13
CA SER A 46 0.67 -12.31 -16.20
C SER A 46 -0.57 -11.54 -15.70
N THR A 47 -1.35 -11.01 -16.64
CA THR A 47 -2.64 -10.37 -16.33
C THR A 47 -3.61 -11.33 -15.63
N ALA A 48 -3.57 -12.63 -15.98
CA ALA A 48 -4.40 -13.66 -15.36
C ALA A 48 -3.98 -13.97 -13.92
N GLU A 49 -2.67 -14.04 -13.65
CA GLU A 49 -2.17 -14.20 -12.27
C GLU A 49 -2.52 -13.00 -11.41
N VAL A 50 -2.45 -11.77 -11.94
CA VAL A 50 -2.89 -10.58 -11.23
C VAL A 50 -4.37 -10.66 -10.88
N GLN A 51 -5.22 -11.05 -11.82
CA GLN A 51 -6.66 -11.27 -11.55
C GLN A 51 -6.84 -12.30 -10.42
N SER A 52 -6.20 -13.46 -10.51
CA SER A 52 -6.28 -14.50 -9.48
C SER A 52 -5.81 -14.03 -8.10
N VAL A 53 -4.79 -13.17 -8.04
CA VAL A 53 -4.34 -12.58 -6.78
C VAL A 53 -5.39 -11.62 -6.22
N LEU A 54 -5.95 -10.74 -7.04
CA LEU A 54 -6.98 -9.79 -6.62
C LEU A 54 -8.23 -10.52 -6.10
N ASP A 55 -8.68 -11.56 -6.81
CA ASP A 55 -9.85 -12.37 -6.44
C ASP A 55 -9.64 -13.15 -5.13
N SER A 56 -8.38 -13.39 -4.73
CA SER A 56 -8.05 -14.08 -3.48
C SER A 56 -8.03 -13.18 -2.24
N LEU A 57 -8.15 -11.86 -2.40
CA LEU A 57 -8.03 -10.91 -1.29
C LEU A 57 -9.29 -10.96 -0.40
N PRO A 58 -9.13 -11.17 0.93
CA PRO A 58 -10.26 -11.28 1.85
C PRO A 58 -10.80 -9.91 2.25
N LEU A 59 -11.67 -9.34 1.41
CA LEU A 59 -12.30 -8.04 1.66
C LEU A 59 -13.36 -8.11 2.77
N THR A 60 -13.44 -7.04 3.56
CA THR A 60 -14.53 -6.70 4.49
C THR A 60 -14.89 -5.23 4.32
N ASP A 61 -15.98 -4.75 4.90
CA ASP A 61 -16.48 -3.37 4.72
C ASP A 61 -15.48 -2.27 5.15
N ASP A 62 -14.50 -2.58 5.99
CA ASP A 62 -13.43 -1.66 6.42
C ASP A 62 -12.03 -2.10 5.94
N THR A 63 -11.82 -2.18 4.63
CA THR A 63 -10.53 -2.61 4.06
C THR A 63 -9.80 -1.47 3.37
N ILE A 64 -8.50 -1.33 3.66
CA ILE A 64 -7.56 -0.52 2.87
C ILE A 64 -6.52 -1.48 2.28
N ILE A 65 -6.33 -1.41 0.97
CA ILE A 65 -5.28 -2.11 0.24
C ILE A 65 -4.22 -1.09 -0.15
N CYS A 66 -2.95 -1.37 0.11
CA CYS A 66 -1.86 -0.47 -0.20
C CYS A 66 -0.59 -1.19 -0.68
N GLY A 67 0.23 -0.50 -1.46
CA GLY A 67 1.54 -0.99 -1.90
C GLY A 67 1.74 -0.86 -3.42
N ASP A 68 2.80 -1.48 -3.92
CA ASP A 68 3.17 -1.45 -5.35
C ASP A 68 2.36 -2.50 -6.13
N HIS A 69 1.43 -2.01 -6.95
CA HIS A 69 0.57 -2.86 -7.77
C HIS A 69 1.18 -3.15 -9.14
N ASN A 70 2.24 -2.45 -9.56
CA ASN A 70 2.77 -2.48 -10.94
C ASN A 70 1.67 -2.33 -12.01
N VAL A 71 0.56 -1.69 -11.67
CA VAL A 71 -0.55 -1.38 -12.58
C VAL A 71 -0.46 0.10 -12.93
N ARG A 72 -0.58 0.44 -14.21
CA ARG A 72 -0.56 1.82 -14.68
C ARG A 72 -1.97 2.20 -15.11
N LEU A 73 -2.66 2.98 -14.30
CA LEU A 73 -4.08 3.30 -14.51
C LEU A 73 -4.32 4.41 -15.54
N GLY A 74 -3.26 5.05 -16.03
CA GLY A 74 -3.33 6.12 -17.02
C GLY A 74 -4.08 7.34 -16.49
N ARG A 75 -4.86 7.96 -17.38
CA ARG A 75 -5.61 9.20 -17.12
C ARG A 75 -6.52 9.15 -15.90
N LEU A 76 -6.94 7.96 -15.45
CA LEU A 76 -7.75 7.80 -14.24
C LEU A 76 -7.06 8.40 -12.99
N VAL A 77 -5.73 8.30 -12.92
CA VAL A 77 -4.93 8.81 -11.79
C VAL A 77 -3.96 9.90 -12.23
N GLY A 78 -4.06 10.37 -13.49
CA GLY A 78 -3.14 11.35 -14.07
C GLY A 78 -1.80 10.77 -14.52
N ASP A 79 -1.66 9.43 -14.60
CA ASP A 79 -0.47 8.82 -15.21
C ASP A 79 -0.55 8.95 -16.74
N SER A 80 0.57 9.28 -17.37
CA SER A 80 0.70 9.30 -18.84
C SER A 80 0.75 7.89 -19.44
N ARG A 81 1.02 6.87 -18.62
CA ARG A 81 1.24 5.49 -19.03
C ARG A 81 0.08 4.59 -18.63
N THR A 82 -0.14 3.54 -19.41
CA THR A 82 -1.12 2.48 -19.12
C THR A 82 -0.53 1.11 -19.39
N ASN A 83 -1.10 0.06 -18.80
CA ASN A 83 -0.80 -1.33 -19.14
C ASN A 83 -2.06 -2.20 -19.13
N MET A 84 -1.96 -3.45 -19.63
CA MET A 84 -3.08 -4.39 -19.73
C MET A 84 -3.71 -4.72 -18.38
N ARG A 85 -2.95 -4.65 -17.28
CA ARG A 85 -3.46 -4.88 -15.92
C ARG A 85 -4.41 -3.77 -15.45
N SER A 86 -4.39 -2.62 -16.11
CA SER A 86 -5.25 -1.49 -15.74
C SER A 86 -6.74 -1.81 -15.85
N SER A 87 -7.15 -2.56 -16.88
CA SER A 87 -8.55 -2.97 -17.02
C SER A 87 -8.95 -4.03 -15.99
N VAL A 88 -8.02 -4.89 -15.58
CA VAL A 88 -8.24 -5.89 -14.53
C VAL A 88 -8.46 -5.22 -13.19
N LEU A 89 -7.54 -4.35 -12.76
CA LEU A 89 -7.67 -3.65 -11.48
C LEU A 89 -8.92 -2.76 -11.43
N ARG A 90 -9.21 -2.02 -12.51
CA ARG A 90 -10.41 -1.17 -12.57
C ARG A 90 -11.69 -1.97 -12.42
N ARG A 91 -11.86 -3.01 -13.23
CA ARG A 91 -13.06 -3.87 -13.16
C ARG A 91 -13.19 -4.51 -11.79
N TRP A 92 -12.11 -5.07 -11.26
CA TRP A 92 -12.12 -5.67 -9.94
C TRP A 92 -12.52 -4.66 -8.85
N CYS A 93 -12.03 -3.42 -8.93
CA CYS A 93 -12.48 -2.37 -8.02
C CYS A 93 -13.97 -2.04 -8.18
N ASP A 94 -14.45 -1.89 -9.42
CA ASP A 94 -15.85 -1.58 -9.71
C ASP A 94 -16.79 -2.69 -9.19
N ASP A 95 -16.44 -3.95 -9.44
CA ASP A 95 -17.22 -5.13 -9.04
C ASP A 95 -17.34 -5.28 -7.50
N HIS A 96 -16.36 -4.75 -6.74
CA HIS A 96 -16.30 -4.86 -5.28
C HIS A 96 -16.58 -3.53 -4.56
N GLY A 97 -17.03 -2.50 -5.28
CA GLY A 97 -17.33 -1.19 -4.68
C GLY A 97 -16.11 -0.48 -4.07
N LEU A 98 -14.93 -0.73 -4.62
CA LEU A 98 -13.67 -0.16 -4.13
C LEU A 98 -13.36 1.19 -4.80
N ASN A 99 -12.95 2.15 -3.98
CA ASN A 99 -12.43 3.43 -4.41
C ASN A 99 -10.90 3.44 -4.37
N ILE A 100 -10.30 3.75 -5.52
CA ILE A 100 -8.89 4.12 -5.62
C ILE A 100 -8.77 5.56 -5.09
N LEU A 101 -8.02 5.80 -4.02
CA LEU A 101 -7.94 7.13 -3.42
C LEU A 101 -7.02 8.07 -4.21
N ASN A 102 -6.02 7.53 -4.90
CA ASN A 102 -5.08 8.33 -5.70
C ASN A 102 -5.75 9.11 -6.84
N LYS A 103 -6.90 8.66 -7.38
CA LYS A 103 -7.63 9.41 -8.43
C LYS A 103 -8.12 10.78 -7.97
N THR A 104 -8.30 10.98 -6.66
CA THR A 104 -8.82 12.24 -6.10
C THR A 104 -7.80 12.93 -5.21
N LEU A 105 -7.07 12.19 -4.38
CA LEU A 105 -6.21 12.75 -3.34
C LEU A 105 -4.75 12.99 -3.76
N ALA A 106 -4.31 12.40 -4.88
CA ALA A 106 -2.94 12.52 -5.38
C ALA A 106 -2.86 12.45 -6.92
N TYR A 107 -3.85 13.05 -7.60
CA TYR A 107 -3.95 12.98 -9.05
C TYR A 107 -2.72 13.58 -9.74
N GLY A 108 -2.10 12.81 -10.65
CA GLY A 108 -0.95 13.23 -11.44
C GLY A 108 0.38 13.25 -10.68
N ILE A 109 0.41 12.84 -9.41
CA ILE A 109 1.64 12.83 -8.60
C ILE A 109 2.32 11.45 -8.75
N PRO A 110 3.52 11.38 -9.36
CA PRO A 110 4.21 10.11 -9.62
C PRO A 110 4.69 9.44 -8.33
N THR A 111 4.50 8.12 -8.25
CA THR A 111 4.99 7.29 -7.13
C THR A 111 6.23 6.48 -7.49
N TYR A 112 6.60 6.47 -8.77
CA TYR A 112 7.74 5.74 -9.30
C TYR A 112 8.50 6.61 -10.29
N LEU A 113 9.81 6.76 -10.10
CA LEU A 113 10.73 7.52 -10.94
C LEU A 113 11.93 6.65 -11.31
N THR A 114 12.22 6.51 -12.60
CA THR A 114 13.37 5.75 -13.09
C THR A 114 14.07 6.49 -14.22
N CYS A 115 15.37 6.27 -14.39
CA CYS A 115 16.12 6.80 -15.53
C CYS A 115 16.17 5.75 -16.64
N ARG A 116 15.72 6.12 -17.84
CA ARG A 116 15.93 5.32 -19.06
C ARG A 116 16.85 6.09 -19.98
N GLY A 117 18.14 5.73 -19.95
CA GLY A 117 19.19 6.53 -20.60
C GLY A 117 19.32 7.89 -19.91
N HIS A 118 19.18 8.97 -20.66
CA HIS A 118 19.26 10.35 -20.16
C HIS A 118 17.91 10.97 -19.81
N ALA A 119 16.80 10.24 -19.95
CA ALA A 119 15.46 10.74 -19.65
C ALA A 119 14.94 10.14 -18.34
N GLU A 120 14.43 11.02 -17.48
CA GLU A 120 13.63 10.62 -16.33
C GLU A 120 12.24 10.19 -16.81
N VAL A 121 11.82 9.00 -16.36
CA VAL A 121 10.52 8.42 -16.68
C VAL A 121 9.79 8.18 -15.38
N SER A 122 8.58 8.73 -15.28
CA SER A 122 7.73 8.59 -14.13
C SER A 122 6.52 7.68 -14.40
N SER A 123 5.92 7.17 -13.34
CA SER A 123 4.65 6.44 -13.36
C SER A 123 3.97 6.53 -12.00
N ILE A 124 2.68 6.19 -11.96
CA ILE A 124 1.93 5.96 -10.74
C ILE A 124 1.62 4.47 -10.71
N VAL A 125 2.15 3.77 -9.72
CA VAL A 125 1.99 2.30 -9.55
C VAL A 125 1.68 1.89 -8.12
N ASP A 126 1.84 2.83 -7.18
CA ASP A 126 1.54 2.64 -5.76
C ASP A 126 0.20 3.29 -5.44
N TYR A 127 -0.72 2.50 -4.90
CA TYR A 127 -2.10 2.95 -4.69
C TYR A 127 -2.57 2.68 -3.27
N TYR A 128 -3.47 3.54 -2.79
CA TYR A 128 -4.40 3.23 -1.72
C TYR A 128 -5.78 2.96 -2.31
N ILE A 129 -6.37 1.80 -2.00
CA ILE A 129 -7.67 1.36 -2.49
C ILE A 129 -8.53 0.96 -1.29
N THR A 130 -9.79 1.38 -1.23
CA THR A 130 -10.64 1.09 -0.07
C THR A 130 -12.13 1.05 -0.41
N ASN A 131 -12.90 0.24 0.30
CA ASN A 131 -14.37 0.24 0.28
C ASN A 131 -14.97 1.03 1.45
N MET A 132 -14.14 1.68 2.26
CA MET A 132 -14.63 2.43 3.41
C MET A 132 -15.43 3.66 2.95
N PRO A 133 -16.70 3.80 3.35
CA PRO A 133 -17.54 4.93 2.97
C PRO A 133 -17.10 6.25 3.62
N LEU A 134 -16.23 6.21 4.65
CA LEU A 134 -15.95 7.32 5.54
C LEU A 134 -14.46 7.51 5.84
N VAL A 135 -13.63 7.60 4.80
CA VAL A 135 -12.30 8.23 4.96
C VAL A 135 -12.51 9.75 5.06
N HIS A 136 -13.06 10.22 6.18
CA HIS A 136 -13.20 11.66 6.43
C HIS A 136 -11.81 12.28 6.57
N SER A 137 -11.66 13.48 6.01
CA SER A 137 -10.41 14.23 6.05
C SER A 137 -9.21 13.43 5.50
N ALA A 138 -9.46 12.50 4.57
CA ALA A 138 -8.43 11.73 3.90
C ALA A 138 -7.46 12.65 3.18
N SER A 139 -6.17 12.40 3.32
CA SER A 139 -5.14 13.04 2.51
C SER A 139 -4.06 12.05 2.13
N ILE A 140 -3.57 12.18 0.90
CA ILE A 140 -2.39 11.46 0.43
C ILE A 140 -1.27 12.46 0.23
N SER A 141 -0.10 12.16 0.77
CA SER A 141 1.14 12.90 0.47
C SER A 141 2.16 11.96 -0.16
N VAL A 142 2.82 12.42 -1.22
CA VAL A 142 3.94 11.74 -1.86
C VAL A 142 5.21 12.56 -1.59
N ALA A 143 6.19 11.97 -0.91
CA ALA A 143 7.45 12.64 -0.62
C ALA A 143 8.38 12.57 -1.85
N LEU A 144 8.30 13.58 -2.72
CA LEU A 144 9.06 13.62 -3.98
C LEU A 144 10.56 13.88 -3.77
N ASP A 145 10.91 14.59 -2.70
CA ASP A 145 12.27 14.95 -2.27
C ASP A 145 12.96 13.84 -1.46
N LEU A 146 12.21 12.83 -1.00
CA LEU A 146 12.71 11.74 -0.17
C LEU A 146 12.69 10.42 -0.95
N SER A 147 13.82 10.04 -1.54
CA SER A 147 13.92 8.79 -2.33
C SER A 147 14.35 7.57 -1.49
N LEU A 148 14.96 7.74 -0.31
CA LEU A 148 15.47 6.64 0.55
C LEU A 148 16.25 5.53 -0.21
N GLY A 149 16.95 5.89 -1.30
CA GLY A 149 17.64 4.92 -2.17
C GLY A 149 16.74 4.02 -3.02
N SER A 150 15.46 4.33 -3.15
CA SER A 150 14.47 3.63 -3.97
C SER A 150 14.06 4.47 -5.19
N ASP A 151 13.67 3.79 -6.27
CA ASP A 151 12.98 4.36 -7.43
C ASP A 151 11.48 4.59 -7.16
N HIS A 152 10.93 4.03 -6.07
CA HIS A 152 9.60 4.37 -5.56
C HIS A 152 9.67 5.52 -4.57
N LYS A 153 8.62 6.35 -4.56
CA LYS A 153 8.43 7.46 -3.62
C LYS A 153 7.61 7.01 -2.44
N LEU A 154 7.99 7.49 -1.26
CA LEU A 154 7.21 7.26 -0.06
C LEU A 154 5.84 7.93 -0.21
N ILE A 155 4.79 7.11 -0.13
CA ILE A 155 3.39 7.55 -0.11
C ILE A 155 2.83 7.38 1.29
N SER A 156 2.07 8.37 1.77
CA SER A 156 1.41 8.33 3.07
C SER A 156 -0.06 8.65 2.92
N LEU A 157 -0.92 7.84 3.52
CA LEU A 157 -2.35 8.10 3.68
C LEU A 157 -2.62 8.49 5.14
N SER A 158 -3.22 9.66 5.35
CA SER A 158 -3.73 10.10 6.66
C SER A 158 -5.25 10.20 6.60
N PHE A 159 -5.93 9.74 7.63
CA PHE A 159 -7.38 9.75 7.71
C PHE A 159 -7.88 9.63 9.14
N GLU A 160 -9.13 10.05 9.36
CA GLU A 160 -9.84 9.77 10.60
C GLU A 160 -10.62 8.46 10.46
N TYR A 161 -10.50 7.59 11.47
CA TYR A 161 -11.23 6.33 11.53
C TYR A 161 -12.20 6.31 12.70
N SER A 162 -13.50 6.30 12.40
CA SER A 162 -14.54 6.08 13.41
C SER A 162 -14.81 4.59 13.53
N VAL A 163 -14.63 4.03 14.73
CA VAL A 163 -14.89 2.61 14.97
C VAL A 163 -16.40 2.36 14.85
N PRO A 164 -16.85 1.42 14.01
CA PRO A 164 -18.25 1.02 13.95
C PRO A 164 -18.78 0.63 15.33
N VAL A 165 -19.91 1.19 15.75
CA VAL A 165 -20.59 0.83 17.00
C VAL A 165 -21.29 -0.51 16.79
N VAL A 166 -20.62 -1.60 17.15
CA VAL A 166 -21.18 -2.95 17.10
C VAL A 166 -21.24 -3.51 18.53
N PRO A 167 -22.30 -4.24 18.91
CA PRO A 167 -22.40 -4.87 20.22
C PRO A 167 -21.15 -5.68 20.57
N SER A 168 -20.73 -5.57 21.83
CA SER A 168 -19.46 -6.08 22.34
C SER A 168 -19.33 -7.60 22.23
N THR A 169 -18.82 -8.11 21.11
CA THR A 169 -18.19 -9.44 21.08
C THR A 169 -16.78 -9.33 21.68
N PRO A 170 -16.33 -10.32 22.49
CA PRO A 170 -14.97 -10.33 23.01
C PRO A 170 -13.98 -10.43 21.85
N PHE A 171 -12.94 -9.60 21.89
CA PHE A 171 -11.83 -9.73 20.95
C PHE A 171 -11.07 -11.02 21.28
N PRO A 172 -10.72 -11.87 20.31
CA PRO A 172 -9.96 -13.08 20.60
C PRO A 172 -8.61 -12.69 21.20
N SER A 173 -8.43 -12.99 22.49
CA SER A 173 -7.29 -12.52 23.31
C SER A 173 -6.02 -13.36 23.14
N ALA A 174 -5.78 -13.94 21.97
CA ALA A 174 -4.67 -14.87 21.77
C ALA A 174 -4.10 -14.77 20.33
N GLY A 175 -3.71 -13.57 19.92
CA GLY A 175 -2.80 -13.38 18.79
C GLY A 175 -1.34 -13.48 19.25
N PRO A 176 -0.40 -13.89 18.38
CA PRO A 176 1.02 -13.88 18.71
C PRO A 176 1.48 -12.49 19.17
N VAL A 177 2.30 -12.46 20.22
CA VAL A 177 2.85 -11.21 20.78
C VAL A 177 3.61 -10.45 19.70
N ARG A 178 3.24 -9.19 19.50
CA ARG A 178 3.89 -8.27 18.55
C ARG A 178 5.40 -8.22 18.80
N ARG A 179 6.19 -8.66 17.81
CA ARG A 179 7.64 -8.52 17.84
C ARG A 179 8.01 -7.05 17.64
N LEU A 180 8.75 -6.48 18.57
CA LEU A 180 9.30 -5.12 18.46
C LEU A 180 10.63 -5.20 17.70
N TRP A 181 10.78 -4.36 16.68
CA TRP A 181 12.03 -4.25 15.94
C TRP A 181 13.05 -3.44 16.74
N ASN A 182 14.30 -3.89 16.73
CA ASN A 182 15.41 -3.09 17.25
C ASN A 182 15.76 -2.01 16.21
N LEU A 183 15.30 -0.79 16.47
CA LEU A 183 15.53 0.38 15.61
C LEU A 183 16.86 1.07 15.89
N SER A 184 17.79 0.46 16.63
CA SER A 184 19.09 1.06 16.97
C SER A 184 19.88 1.50 15.73
N ARG A 185 19.73 0.79 14.61
CA ARG A 185 20.42 1.09 13.35
C ARG A 185 19.91 2.33 12.63
N LEU A 186 18.70 2.81 12.91
CA LEU A 186 18.20 4.08 12.34
C LEU A 186 18.90 5.32 12.93
N LYS A 187 19.69 5.13 14.00
CA LYS A 187 20.52 6.18 14.60
C LYS A 187 21.95 6.18 14.07
N GLU A 188 22.31 5.21 13.23
CA GLU A 188 23.62 5.19 12.60
C GLU A 188 23.66 6.32 11.56
N PRO A 189 24.71 7.17 11.57
CA PRO A 189 24.85 8.22 10.57
C PRO A 189 24.94 7.60 9.17
N GLU A 190 24.34 8.25 8.17
CA GLU A 190 24.42 7.79 6.78
C GLU A 190 25.89 7.59 6.40
N SER A 191 26.21 6.39 5.90
CA SER A 191 27.55 6.12 5.37
C SER A 191 27.77 7.01 4.15
N THR A 192 28.63 8.02 4.28
CA THR A 192 29.19 8.74 3.14
C THR A 192 29.87 7.72 2.24
N VAL A 193 29.26 7.42 1.10
CA VAL A 193 29.90 6.63 0.05
C VAL A 193 31.08 7.47 -0.45
N ASN A 194 32.28 7.14 0.01
CA ASN A 194 33.50 7.62 -0.62
C ASN A 194 33.55 7.00 -2.02
N ALA A 195 33.19 7.79 -3.02
CA ALA A 195 33.56 7.52 -4.40
C ALA A 195 35.10 7.44 -4.47
N SER A 196 35.61 6.23 -4.40
CA SER A 196 37.02 5.94 -4.61
C SER A 196 37.20 5.75 -6.10
N THR A 197 37.63 6.80 -6.79
CA THR A 197 38.25 6.70 -8.10
C THR A 197 39.49 5.82 -7.99
N HIS A 198 39.56 4.73 -8.75
CA HIS A 198 40.72 4.28 -9.52
C HIS A 198 40.32 3.20 -10.52
#